data_AF-A0A101W1D9-F1
#
_entry.id   AF-A0A101W1D9-F1
#
_cell.length_a   1.000
_cell.length_b   1.000
_cell.length_c   1.000
_cell.angle_alpha   90.00
_cell.angle_beta   90.00
_cell.angle_gamma   90.00
#
_symmetry.space_group_name_H-M   'P 1'
#
loop_
_entity.id
_entity.type
_entity.pdbx_description
1 polymer ?
#
loop_
_entity_poly.entity_id
_entity_poly.type
_entity_poly.pdbx_seq_one_letter_code
_entity_poly.pdbx_strand_id
1 'polypeptide(L)'
;MTAKPRAFANGALPASVIIAAISSLALAGCGGEAPTHGNGPRGLFTSTNDCSNTEKFNFELCSKAITSAIKVHNDHAPTYDSERICESKERSCERTLNDQYRPRLLGFYVELPEKGAEGSKEPTAKPLYAAVRGEKGFRANDNTIYLETDLSLEFSRNAVAAYKAYSGGAMKGGFGT
;
A
#
# COMPACT_ATOMS: atom_id res chain seq x y z
N MET A 1 -27.15 -53.96 47.64
CA MET A 1 -26.59 -53.88 49.00
C MET A 1 -25.37 -52.97 48.92
N THR A 2 -25.59 -51.67 49.11
CA THR A 2 -25.30 -50.89 50.35
C THR A 2 -23.85 -50.42 50.44
N ALA A 3 -23.73 -49.09 50.43
CA ALA A 3 -22.56 -48.25 50.51
C ALA A 3 -21.68 -48.47 51.76
N LYS A 4 -20.42 -48.01 51.71
CA LYS A 4 -19.93 -46.98 52.65
C LYS A 4 -18.61 -46.31 52.19
N PRO A 5 -18.56 -44.96 52.15
CA PRO A 5 -17.33 -44.18 52.12
C PRO A 5 -16.88 -43.79 53.55
N ARG A 6 -15.59 -43.50 53.73
CA ARG A 6 -14.99 -42.80 54.87
C ARG A 6 -13.79 -42.00 54.34
N ALA A 7 -13.41 -40.85 54.84
CA ALA A 7 -14.02 -39.79 55.63
C ALA A 7 -13.02 -38.64 55.56
N PHE A 8 -13.53 -37.42 55.64
CA PHE A 8 -12.77 -36.17 55.67
C PHE A 8 -11.82 -36.10 56.87
N ALA A 9 -10.64 -35.51 56.67
CA ALA A 9 -9.83 -34.94 57.74
C ALA A 9 -9.61 -33.45 57.45
N ASN A 10 -10.16 -32.63 58.33
CA ASN A 10 -10.03 -31.18 58.38
C ASN A 10 -8.66 -30.81 58.97
N GLY A 11 -7.90 -29.95 58.29
CA GLY A 11 -6.72 -29.27 58.81
C GLY A 11 -6.94 -27.76 58.75
N ALA A 12 -6.86 -27.10 59.90
CA ALA A 12 -7.14 -25.68 60.09
C ALA A 12 -6.02 -24.76 59.58
N LEU A 13 -6.43 -23.59 59.06
CA LEU A 13 -5.64 -22.37 58.83
C LEU A 13 -5.14 -21.80 60.17
N PRO A 14 -3.96 -21.14 60.27
CA PRO A 14 -3.90 -19.71 59.89
C PRO A 14 -2.50 -19.17 59.47
N ALA A 15 -2.47 -18.26 58.50
CA ALA A 15 -1.63 -17.04 58.49
C ALA A 15 -1.65 -16.41 57.09
N SER A 16 -2.21 -15.22 57.04
CA SER A 16 -2.21 -14.22 55.97
C SER A 16 -1.12 -14.34 54.90
N VAL A 17 -1.51 -14.67 53.67
CA VAL A 17 -0.82 -14.21 52.47
C VAL A 17 -1.88 -13.69 51.49
N ILE A 18 -1.92 -12.37 51.37
CA ILE A 18 -2.67 -11.64 50.35
C ILE A 18 -2.06 -12.03 48.99
N ILE A 19 -2.77 -12.80 48.17
CA ILE A 19 -2.41 -12.95 46.75
C ILE A 19 -3.44 -12.19 45.94
N ALA A 20 -2.93 -11.09 45.38
CA ALA A 20 -3.65 -10.07 44.65
C ALA A 20 -4.49 -10.64 43.50
N ALA A 21 -5.71 -10.11 43.38
CA ALA A 21 -6.51 -10.20 42.17
C ALA A 21 -5.70 -9.62 41.00
N ILE A 22 -5.26 -10.49 40.09
CA ILE A 22 -4.71 -10.05 38.81
C ILE A 22 -5.93 -9.76 37.93
N SER A 23 -6.41 -8.52 38.02
CA SER A 23 -7.32 -7.97 37.02
C SER A 23 -6.62 -8.11 35.68
N SER A 24 -7.15 -8.95 34.79
CA SER A 24 -6.78 -8.97 33.39
C SER A 24 -7.04 -7.57 32.86
N LEU A 25 -5.98 -6.77 32.69
CA LEU A 25 -6.04 -5.57 31.89
C LEU A 25 -6.45 -6.05 30.50
N ALA A 26 -7.74 -5.88 30.20
CA ALA A 26 -8.19 -5.78 28.84
C ALA A 26 -7.30 -4.70 28.21
N LEU A 27 -6.37 -5.12 27.34
CA LEU A 27 -5.80 -4.24 26.35
C LEU A 27 -6.97 -3.78 25.48
N ALA A 28 -7.67 -2.74 25.94
CA ALA A 28 -8.33 -1.81 25.06
C ALA A 28 -7.21 -1.11 24.30
N GLY A 29 -6.60 -1.84 23.37
CA GLY A 29 -5.80 -1.28 22.31
C GLY A 29 -6.72 -0.31 21.59
N CYS A 30 -6.40 0.97 21.73
CA CYS A 30 -6.89 2.05 20.90
C CYS A 30 -6.41 1.79 19.46
N GLY A 31 -7.00 0.80 18.80
CA GLY A 31 -6.79 0.51 17.40
C GLY A 31 -7.96 1.11 16.64
N GLY A 32 -7.78 2.34 16.15
CA GLY A 32 -8.64 2.82 15.07
C GLY A 32 -8.66 1.77 13.98
N GLU A 33 -9.85 1.44 13.47
CA GLU A 33 -10.03 0.49 12.38
C GLU A 33 -8.98 0.78 11.30
N ALA A 34 -8.03 -0.15 11.16
CA ALA A 34 -7.14 -0.13 10.01
C ALA A 34 -8.05 -0.18 8.79
N PRO A 35 -7.93 0.77 7.85
CA PRO A 35 -8.78 0.76 6.67
C PRO A 35 -8.67 -0.62 6.01
N THR A 36 -9.82 -1.25 5.79
CA THR A 36 -9.98 -2.58 5.19
C THR A 36 -9.61 -2.51 3.72
N HIS A 37 -8.33 -2.27 3.45
CA HIS A 37 -7.70 -2.56 2.18
C HIS A 37 -7.51 -4.07 2.10
N GLY A 38 -7.56 -4.66 0.89
CA GLY A 38 -7.49 -6.12 0.74
C GLY A 38 -6.34 -6.73 1.56
N ASN A 39 -6.63 -7.85 2.23
CA ASN A 39 -5.69 -8.54 3.11
C ASN A 39 -4.47 -9.15 2.38
N GLY A 40 -4.43 -9.08 1.06
CA GLY A 40 -3.32 -9.59 0.26
C GLY A 40 -2.12 -8.62 0.22
N PRO A 41 -0.99 -9.07 -0.34
CA PRO A 41 0.22 -8.26 -0.41
C PRO A 41 0.04 -7.07 -1.35
N ARG A 42 0.62 -5.93 -0.95
CA ARG A 42 0.52 -4.65 -1.65
C ARG A 42 1.89 -4.01 -1.80
N GLY A 43 2.12 -3.35 -2.92
CA GLY A 43 3.43 -2.77 -3.19
C GLY A 43 3.46 -1.85 -4.39
N LEU A 44 4.60 -1.17 -4.53
CA LEU A 44 4.90 -0.22 -5.58
C LEU A 44 6.07 -0.73 -6.41
N PHE A 45 5.83 -0.85 -7.71
CA PHE A 45 6.75 -1.46 -8.66
C PHE A 45 6.80 -0.65 -9.95
N THR A 46 7.90 -0.71 -10.69
CA THR A 46 8.04 -0.01 -11.98
C THR A 46 7.74 -0.89 -13.19
N SER A 47 7.66 -2.21 -13.01
CA SER A 47 7.40 -3.17 -14.08
C SER A 47 6.91 -4.51 -13.55
N THR A 48 6.44 -5.38 -14.45
CA THR A 48 6.07 -6.76 -14.10
C THR A 48 7.24 -7.54 -13.50
N ASN A 49 8.44 -7.40 -14.06
CA ASN A 49 9.63 -8.09 -13.55
C ASN A 49 10.01 -7.58 -12.16
N ASP A 50 9.93 -6.27 -11.95
CA ASP A 50 10.17 -5.65 -10.65
C ASP A 50 9.17 -6.15 -9.58
N CYS A 51 7.89 -6.25 -9.95
CA CYS A 51 6.84 -6.83 -9.12
C CYS A 51 7.14 -8.30 -8.79
N SER A 52 7.42 -9.14 -9.79
CA SER A 52 7.61 -10.58 -9.61
C SER A 52 8.91 -10.99 -8.93
N ASN A 53 9.88 -10.08 -8.80
CA ASN A 53 11.12 -10.34 -8.07
C ASN A 53 10.92 -10.35 -6.55
N THR A 54 9.72 -10.01 -6.07
CA THR A 54 9.36 -10.06 -4.65
C THR A 54 8.62 -11.37 -4.36
N GLU A 55 9.03 -12.12 -3.33
CA GLU A 55 8.51 -13.47 -3.03
C GLU A 55 6.98 -13.56 -2.92
N LYS A 56 6.32 -12.47 -2.50
CA LYS A 56 4.87 -12.40 -2.30
C LYS A 56 4.09 -12.20 -3.61
N PHE A 57 4.76 -11.89 -4.71
CA PHE A 57 4.16 -11.43 -5.95
C PHE A 57 4.51 -12.37 -7.12
N ASN A 58 3.51 -13.07 -7.66
CA ASN A 58 3.68 -13.94 -8.83
C ASN A 58 3.67 -13.10 -10.11
N PHE A 59 4.58 -13.42 -11.05
CA PHE A 59 4.64 -12.85 -12.39
C PHE A 59 3.29 -12.79 -13.11
N GLU A 60 2.50 -13.86 -13.12
CA GLU A 60 1.22 -13.88 -13.84
C GLU A 60 0.23 -12.84 -13.28
N LEU A 61 0.12 -12.77 -11.96
CA LEU A 61 -0.75 -11.82 -11.28
C LEU A 61 -0.26 -10.38 -11.44
N CYS A 62 1.07 -10.15 -11.32
CA CYS A 62 1.69 -8.86 -11.60
C CYS A 62 1.40 -8.42 -13.05
N SER A 63 1.58 -9.32 -14.02
CA SER A 63 1.39 -9.04 -15.44
C SER A 63 -0.05 -8.63 -15.73
N LYS A 64 -1.02 -9.39 -15.22
CA LYS A 64 -2.45 -9.09 -15.36
C LYS A 64 -2.79 -7.73 -14.75
N ALA A 65 -2.36 -7.48 -13.51
CA ALA A 65 -2.64 -6.23 -12.80
C ALA A 65 -2.01 -5.03 -13.52
N ILE A 66 -0.72 -5.10 -13.84
CA ILE A 66 0.02 -3.99 -14.47
C ILE A 66 -0.51 -3.70 -15.87
N THR A 67 -0.87 -4.72 -16.66
CA THR A 67 -1.48 -4.52 -17.98
C THR A 67 -2.78 -3.72 -17.87
N SER A 68 -3.62 -4.04 -16.87
CA SER A 68 -4.83 -3.28 -16.56
C SER A 68 -4.51 -1.83 -16.17
N ALA A 69 -3.50 -1.60 -15.33
CA ALA A 69 -3.08 -0.26 -14.94
C ALA A 69 -2.51 0.57 -16.10
N ILE A 70 -1.78 -0.05 -17.04
CA ILE A 70 -1.31 0.59 -18.27
C ILE A 70 -2.49 1.03 -19.13
N LYS A 71 -3.52 0.18 -19.26
CA LYS A 71 -4.77 0.54 -19.95
C LYS A 71 -5.43 1.74 -19.28
N VAL A 72 -5.57 1.72 -17.94
CA VAL A 72 -6.13 2.83 -17.17
C VAL A 72 -5.33 4.12 -17.37
N HIS A 73 -4.00 4.05 -17.39
CA HIS A 73 -3.14 5.19 -17.71
C HIS A 73 -3.44 5.74 -19.10
N ASN A 74 -3.48 4.89 -20.12
CA ASN A 74 -3.72 5.32 -21.49
C ASN A 74 -5.12 5.93 -21.69
N ASP A 75 -6.13 5.39 -21.03
CA ASP A 75 -7.53 5.80 -21.23
C ASP A 75 -7.92 7.01 -20.36
N HIS A 76 -7.29 7.18 -19.19
CA HIS A 76 -7.78 8.12 -18.17
C HIS A 76 -6.72 9.11 -17.65
N ALA A 77 -5.46 9.03 -18.09
CA ALA A 77 -4.50 10.07 -17.74
C ALA A 77 -4.95 11.42 -18.33
N PRO A 78 -4.83 12.53 -17.58
CA PRO A 78 -5.15 13.83 -18.10
C PRO A 78 -4.23 14.16 -19.28
N THR A 79 -4.81 14.77 -20.33
CA THR A 79 -4.07 15.27 -21.48
C THR A 79 -4.07 16.80 -21.48
N TYR A 80 -3.01 17.37 -22.04
CA TYR A 80 -2.75 18.80 -22.10
C TYR A 80 -2.27 19.17 -23.51
N ASP A 81 -2.67 20.34 -24.00
CA ASP A 81 -2.36 20.77 -25.37
C ASP A 81 -0.91 21.24 -25.56
N SER A 82 -0.16 21.43 -24.48
CA SER A 82 1.26 21.79 -24.54
C SER A 82 2.05 21.26 -23.36
N GLU A 83 3.35 21.07 -23.57
CA GLU A 83 4.30 20.67 -22.53
C GLU A 83 4.24 21.63 -21.34
N ARG A 84 4.22 22.94 -21.61
CA ARG A 84 4.18 23.98 -20.58
C ARG A 84 2.95 23.86 -19.68
N ILE A 85 1.78 23.57 -20.24
CA ILE A 85 0.55 23.39 -19.45
C ILE A 85 0.69 22.13 -18.59
N CYS A 86 1.18 21.04 -19.16
CA CYS A 86 1.42 19.80 -18.43
C CYS A 86 2.40 20.02 -17.26
N GLU A 87 3.57 20.60 -17.51
CA GLU A 87 4.61 20.87 -16.50
C GLU A 87 4.16 21.87 -15.42
N SER A 88 3.13 22.68 -15.68
CA SER A 88 2.53 23.56 -14.67
C SER A 88 1.68 22.83 -13.64
N LYS A 89 1.21 21.62 -13.98
CA LYS A 89 0.33 20.77 -13.14
C LYS A 89 1.04 19.52 -12.64
N GLU A 90 2.02 19.03 -13.41
CA GLU A 90 2.65 17.74 -13.24
C GLU A 90 4.18 17.89 -13.20
N ARG A 91 4.85 17.05 -12.40
CA ARG A 91 6.31 17.10 -12.24
C ARG A 91 7.08 16.54 -13.43
N SER A 92 6.45 15.63 -14.17
CA SER A 92 7.05 14.98 -15.32
C SER A 92 5.97 14.69 -16.35
N CYS A 93 6.25 15.08 -17.58
CA CYS A 93 5.35 14.94 -18.71
C CYS A 93 5.98 14.11 -19.83
N GLU A 94 5.13 13.54 -20.66
CA GLU A 94 5.50 12.87 -21.90
C GLU A 94 4.54 13.26 -23.02
N ARG A 95 5.04 13.29 -24.25
CA ARG A 95 4.23 13.52 -25.45
C ARG A 95 3.53 12.22 -25.83
N THR A 96 2.24 12.31 -26.11
CA THR A 96 1.37 11.25 -26.62
C THR A 96 1.49 11.16 -28.14
N LEU A 97 0.95 10.09 -28.74
CA LEU A 97 0.93 9.92 -30.20
C LEU A 97 0.03 10.94 -30.91
N ASN A 98 -0.87 11.61 -30.20
CA ASN A 98 -1.79 12.62 -30.73
C ASN A 98 -1.27 14.05 -30.55
N ASP A 99 0.04 14.22 -30.35
CA ASP A 99 0.71 15.52 -30.12
C ASP A 99 0.27 16.29 -28.87
N GLN A 100 -0.52 15.64 -28.00
CA GLN A 100 -0.83 16.13 -26.65
C GLN A 100 0.23 15.67 -25.65
N TYR A 101 0.20 16.23 -24.45
CA TYR A 101 1.09 15.89 -23.34
C TYR A 101 0.30 15.29 -22.19
N ARG A 102 0.88 14.36 -21.45
CA ARG A 102 0.27 13.74 -20.26
C ARG A 102 1.31 13.54 -19.15
N PRO A 103 0.90 13.33 -17.89
CA PRO A 103 1.84 12.98 -16.84
C PRO A 103 2.54 11.65 -17.16
N ARG A 104 3.85 11.60 -16.96
CA ARG A 104 4.65 10.39 -17.21
C ARG A 104 4.31 9.31 -16.20
N LEU A 105 3.97 8.12 -16.69
CA LEU A 105 3.79 6.93 -15.86
C LEU A 105 5.14 6.51 -15.27
N LEU A 106 5.24 6.45 -13.94
CA LEU A 106 6.49 6.12 -13.24
C LEU A 106 6.47 4.74 -12.58
N GLY A 107 5.28 4.17 -12.38
CA GLY A 107 5.14 2.85 -11.78
C GLY A 107 3.69 2.46 -11.54
N PHE A 108 3.52 1.48 -10.68
CA PHE A 108 2.25 0.80 -10.42
C PHE A 108 2.12 0.49 -8.94
N TYR A 109 0.99 0.84 -8.35
CA TYR A 109 0.55 0.24 -7.09
C TYR A 109 -0.11 -1.08 -7.45
N VAL A 110 0.34 -2.19 -6.88
CA VAL A 110 -0.19 -3.53 -7.11
C VAL A 110 -0.74 -4.08 -5.80
N GLU A 111 -1.98 -4.57 -5.84
CA GLU A 111 -2.64 -5.29 -4.74
C GLU A 111 -3.09 -6.66 -5.27
N LEU A 112 -2.53 -7.71 -4.68
CA LEU A 112 -2.90 -9.09 -5.03
C LEU A 112 -3.99 -9.60 -4.08
N PRO A 113 -4.80 -10.60 -4.51
CA PRO A 113 -5.66 -11.31 -3.59
C PRO A 113 -4.85 -12.03 -2.51
N GLU A 114 -5.47 -12.17 -1.34
CA GLU A 114 -4.97 -13.04 -0.29
C GLU A 114 -5.02 -14.51 -0.76
N LYS A 115 -3.98 -15.29 -0.46
CA LYS A 115 -3.95 -16.72 -0.78
C LYS A 115 -5.01 -17.44 0.06
N GLY A 116 -5.96 -18.10 -0.59
CA GLY A 116 -6.99 -18.90 0.10
C GLY A 116 -8.24 -18.12 0.52
N ALA A 117 -8.39 -16.86 0.09
CA ALA A 117 -9.67 -16.16 0.23
C ALA A 117 -10.73 -16.81 -0.68
N GLU A 118 -11.79 -17.36 -0.08
CA GLU A 118 -12.96 -17.82 -0.85
C GLU A 118 -13.54 -16.64 -1.64
N GLY A 119 -13.71 -16.82 -2.96
CA GLY A 119 -14.21 -15.77 -3.86
C GLY A 119 -13.14 -14.92 -4.55
N SER A 120 -11.89 -15.41 -4.67
CA SER A 120 -10.81 -14.96 -5.57
C SER A 120 -10.97 -13.54 -6.16
N LYS A 121 -10.72 -12.51 -5.35
CA LYS A 121 -10.66 -11.11 -5.83
C LYS A 121 -9.59 -11.03 -6.93
N GLU A 122 -9.88 -10.39 -8.06
CA GLU A 122 -8.87 -10.22 -9.10
C GLU A 122 -7.71 -9.33 -8.62
N PRO A 123 -6.47 -9.57 -9.08
CA PRO A 123 -5.37 -8.69 -8.76
C PRO A 123 -5.64 -7.32 -9.38
N THR A 124 -5.37 -6.27 -8.62
CA THR A 124 -5.62 -4.89 -9.04
C THR A 124 -4.33 -4.10 -9.10
N ALA A 125 -4.25 -3.15 -10.01
CA ALA A 125 -3.18 -2.17 -9.97
C ALA A 125 -3.68 -0.79 -10.39
N LYS A 126 -2.96 0.24 -9.92
CA LYS A 126 -3.20 1.64 -10.25
C LYS A 126 -1.94 2.25 -10.87
N PRO A 127 -2.05 3.06 -11.92
CA PRO A 127 -0.91 3.80 -12.45
C PRO A 127 -0.46 4.86 -11.44
N LEU A 128 0.86 5.04 -11.36
CA LEU A 128 1.51 5.96 -10.43
C LEU A 128 2.33 7.02 -11.16
N TYR A 129 2.29 8.22 -10.61
CA TYR A 129 2.96 9.41 -11.10
C TYR A 129 3.78 10.04 -9.98
N ALA A 130 4.62 11.02 -10.34
CA ALA A 130 5.35 11.80 -9.36
C ALA A 130 4.39 12.55 -8.44
N ALA A 131 4.73 12.58 -7.14
CA ALA A 131 4.02 13.41 -6.18
C ALA A 131 4.26 14.91 -6.47
N VAL A 132 3.17 15.68 -6.49
CA VAL A 132 3.20 17.08 -6.94
C VAL A 132 3.81 18.02 -5.89
N ARG A 133 3.79 17.68 -4.60
CA ARG A 133 4.27 18.56 -3.51
C ARG A 133 5.61 18.11 -2.90
N GLY A 134 6.37 17.30 -3.64
CA GLY A 134 7.72 16.89 -3.23
C GLY A 134 7.74 15.76 -2.19
N GLU A 135 6.61 15.08 -2.00
CA GLU A 135 6.54 13.91 -1.15
C GLU A 135 7.48 12.79 -1.66
N LYS A 136 8.08 12.05 -0.73
CA LYS A 136 8.93 10.90 -1.05
C LYS A 136 8.08 9.68 -1.38
N GLY A 137 7.54 9.69 -2.59
CA GLY A 137 6.67 8.62 -3.05
C GLY A 137 5.91 8.99 -4.32
N PHE A 138 4.75 8.36 -4.48
CA PHE A 138 3.96 8.43 -5.70
C PHE A 138 2.54 8.94 -5.45
N ARG A 139 1.92 9.44 -6.51
CA ARG A 139 0.52 9.82 -6.57
C ARG A 139 -0.21 8.91 -7.56
N ALA A 140 -1.39 8.40 -7.22
CA ALA A 140 -2.29 7.74 -8.17
C ALA A 140 -3.25 8.73 -8.86
N ASN A 141 -3.96 8.27 -9.89
CA ASN A 141 -4.98 9.08 -10.60
C ASN A 141 -6.06 9.67 -9.66
N ASP A 142 -6.41 8.95 -8.59
CA ASP A 142 -7.37 9.39 -7.57
C ASP A 142 -6.79 10.37 -6.55
N ASN A 143 -5.56 10.85 -6.78
CA ASN A 143 -4.76 11.69 -5.89
C ASN A 143 -4.35 11.03 -4.57
N THR A 144 -4.53 9.71 -4.40
CA THR A 144 -3.95 8.98 -3.27
C THR A 144 -2.44 9.08 -3.32
N ILE A 145 -1.81 9.41 -2.19
CA ILE A 145 -0.36 9.48 -2.05
C ILE A 145 0.14 8.23 -1.34
N TYR A 146 1.10 7.55 -1.94
CA TYR A 146 1.80 6.40 -1.36
C TYR A 146 3.22 6.84 -1.02
N LEU A 147 3.55 6.83 0.27
CA LEU A 147 4.82 7.31 0.79
C LEU A 147 5.78 6.14 1.04
N GLU A 148 7.07 6.32 0.78
CA GLU A 148 8.11 5.32 1.08
C GLU A 148 8.13 4.95 2.58
N THR A 149 7.67 5.84 3.46
CA THR A 149 7.58 5.60 4.90
C THR A 149 6.40 4.71 5.30
N ASP A 150 5.52 4.35 4.37
CA ASP A 150 4.41 3.44 4.63
C ASP A 150 4.91 1.98 4.66
N LEU A 151 5.12 1.48 5.88
CA LEU A 151 5.62 0.13 6.12
C LEU A 151 4.60 -0.98 5.75
N SER A 152 3.36 -0.63 5.41
CA SER A 152 2.36 -1.59 4.93
C SER A 152 2.51 -1.92 3.45
N LEU A 153 3.36 -1.17 2.73
CA LEU A 153 3.57 -1.29 1.30
C LEU A 153 5.00 -1.76 1.01
N GLU A 154 5.13 -2.75 0.13
CA GLU A 154 6.43 -3.11 -0.43
C GLU A 154 6.88 -2.00 -1.40
N PHE A 155 8.01 -1.35 -1.13
CA PHE A 155 8.64 -0.42 -2.07
C PHE A 155 9.83 -1.09 -2.73
N SER A 156 9.70 -1.44 -4.01
CA SER A 156 10.84 -1.99 -4.74
C SER A 156 11.97 -0.97 -4.85
N ARG A 157 13.21 -1.44 -4.98
CA ARG A 157 14.36 -0.56 -5.18
C ARG A 157 14.21 0.31 -6.43
N ASN A 158 13.59 -0.25 -7.47
CA ASN A 158 13.34 0.47 -8.72
C ASN A 158 12.26 1.55 -8.53
N ALA A 159 11.23 1.29 -7.75
CA ALA A 159 10.21 2.29 -7.40
C ALA A 159 10.84 3.42 -6.58
N VAL A 160 11.71 3.09 -5.62
CA VAL A 160 12.47 4.09 -4.86
C VAL A 160 13.35 4.96 -5.76
N ALA A 161 14.08 4.35 -6.69
CA ALA A 161 14.90 5.07 -7.65
C ALA A 161 14.06 5.97 -8.57
N ALA A 162 12.92 5.46 -9.06
CA ALA A 162 12.02 6.19 -9.94
C ALA A 162 11.46 7.44 -9.25
N TYR A 163 10.85 7.32 -8.07
CA TYR A 163 10.30 8.52 -7.43
C TYR A 163 11.40 9.53 -7.12
N LYS A 164 12.59 9.11 -6.65
CA LYS A 164 13.72 10.02 -6.38
C LYS A 164 14.17 10.80 -7.61
N ALA A 165 14.16 10.17 -8.79
CA ALA A 165 14.52 10.80 -10.04
C ALA A 165 13.52 11.89 -10.48
N TYR A 166 12.23 11.78 -10.08
CA TYR A 166 11.16 12.62 -10.59
C TYR A 166 10.45 13.49 -9.54
N SER A 167 10.63 13.25 -8.25
CA SER A 167 10.03 14.03 -7.16
C SER A 167 10.98 15.04 -6.52
N GLY A 168 12.28 14.96 -6.81
CA GLY A 168 13.34 15.80 -6.21
C GLY A 168 13.61 17.16 -6.88
N GLY A 169 13.00 17.47 -8.02
CA GLY A 169 13.17 18.77 -8.69
C GLY A 169 12.10 19.77 -8.29
N ALA A 170 12.41 21.07 -8.18
CA ALA A 170 11.38 22.11 -8.15
C ALA A 170 10.52 22.04 -9.42
N MET A 171 9.21 22.29 -9.34
CA MET A 171 8.40 22.55 -10.55
C MET A 171 9.12 23.68 -11.26
N LYS A 172 9.34 23.56 -12.58
CA LYS A 172 9.91 24.65 -13.39
C LYS A 172 8.90 25.81 -13.44
N GLY A 173 8.79 26.53 -12.34
CA GLY A 173 7.92 27.68 -12.18
C GLY A 173 8.63 28.90 -12.76
N GLY A 174 8.15 29.33 -13.94
CA GLY A 174 8.12 30.70 -14.41
C GLY A 174 9.40 31.53 -14.30
N PHE A 175 10.13 31.68 -15.41
CA PHE A 175 10.80 32.94 -15.66
C PHE A 175 9.72 34.01 -15.87
N GLY A 176 9.57 34.87 -14.87
CA GLY A 176 8.92 36.17 -15.04
C GLY A 176 9.64 36.96 -16.14
N THR A 177 8.82 37.66 -16.91
CA THR A 177 9.21 38.72 -17.84
C THR A 177 10.14 39.75 -17.21
#